data_AF-A0A969KGD0-F1
#
_entry.id   AF-A0A969KGD0-F1
#
_cell.length_a   1.000
_cell.length_b   1.000
_cell.length_c   1.000
_cell.angle_alpha   90.00
_cell.angle_beta   90.00
_cell.angle_gamma   90.00
#
_symmetry.space_group_name_H-M   'P 1'
#
loop_
_entity.id
_entity.type
_entity.pdbx_description
1 polymer ?
#
loop_
_entity_poly.entity_id
_entity_poly.type
_entity_poly.pdbx_seq_one_letter_code
_entity_poly.pdbx_strand_id
1 'polypeptide(L)'
;FSIDGFVLLPDHFHLLMTLPEGDRHFSERMRRIKTFVTRKIGHLAQFQDEPTLSREKRGEKYIWQRRFWEHCIRDEQDFENHLQYIHYNPVKHKLCDRPEDWQFSTIHRYDKSKSTKEHLEPA
;
A
#
# COMPACT_ATOMS: atom_id res chain seq x y z
N PHE A 1 0.97 0.92 14.34
CA PHE A 1 1.77 1.22 13.14
C PHE A 1 1.07 2.33 12.40
N SER A 2 1.82 3.24 11.79
CA SER A 2 1.28 4.27 10.90
C SER A 2 1.34 3.79 9.44
N ILE A 3 0.49 4.37 8.60
CA ILE A 3 0.57 4.21 7.15
C ILE A 3 1.06 5.54 6.61
N ASP A 4 2.29 5.54 6.13
CA ASP A 4 2.95 6.72 5.61
C ASP A 4 2.61 6.84 4.11
N GLY A 5 2.85 5.78 3.34
CA GLY A 5 2.48 5.69 1.92
C GLY A 5 1.57 4.50 1.63
N PHE A 6 0.53 4.66 0.81
CA PHE A 6 -0.22 3.54 0.26
C PHE A 6 -0.83 3.88 -1.09
N VAL A 7 -0.85 2.90 -1.99
CA VAL A 7 -1.58 2.96 -3.26
C VAL A 7 -2.17 1.59 -3.56
N LEU A 8 -3.44 1.56 -3.97
CA LEU A 8 -4.11 0.37 -4.47
C LEU A 8 -4.28 0.49 -5.99
N LEU A 9 -3.77 -0.50 -6.72
CA LEU A 9 -3.92 -0.68 -8.15
C LEU A 9 -4.89 -1.86 -8.42
N PRO A 10 -5.34 -2.05 -9.67
CA PRO A 10 -6.28 -3.13 -10.00
C PRO A 10 -5.79 -4.55 -9.64
N ASP A 11 -4.48 -4.79 -9.70
CA ASP A 11 -3.87 -6.12 -9.52
C ASP A 11 -2.94 -6.23 -8.30
N HIS A 12 -2.49 -5.11 -7.72
CA HIS A 12 -1.61 -5.10 -6.54
C HIS A 12 -1.72 -3.80 -5.72
N PHE A 13 -0.98 -3.72 -4.61
CA PHE A 13 -0.86 -2.49 -3.83
C PHE A 13 0.58 -2.33 -3.33
N HIS A 14 0.97 -1.09 -3.04
CA HIS A 14 2.17 -0.79 -2.28
C HIS A 14 1.80 -0.15 -0.94
N LEU A 15 2.58 -0.46 0.10
CA LEU A 15 2.39 0.02 1.47
C LEU A 15 3.74 0.37 2.09
N LEU A 16 3.87 1.60 2.54
CA LEU A 16 4.95 2.10 3.38
C LEU A 16 4.39 2.33 4.78
N MET A 17 5.00 1.71 5.78
CA MET A 17 4.48 1.68 7.14
C MET A 17 5.60 1.80 8.16
N THR A 18 5.34 2.57 9.22
CA THR A 18 6.23 2.67 10.37
C THR A 18 5.65 1.88 11.54
N LEU A 19 6.45 0.95 12.06
CA LEU A 19 6.10 0.14 13.23
C LEU A 19 6.44 0.88 14.52
N PRO A 20 5.74 0.59 15.64
CA PRO A 20 6.16 1.06 16.95
C PRO A 20 7.60 0.68 17.28
N GLU A 21 8.25 1.45 18.15
CA GLU A 21 9.60 1.14 18.61
C GLU A 21 9.67 -0.28 19.21
N GLY A 22 10.70 -1.03 18.83
CA GLY A 22 10.91 -2.43 19.23
C GLY A 22 10.00 -3.46 18.52
N ASP A 23 9.02 -3.04 17.72
CA ASP A 23 8.11 -3.94 17.00
C ASP A 23 8.66 -4.29 15.60
N ARG A 24 8.75 -5.59 15.29
CA ARG A 24 9.21 -6.10 13.99
C ARG A 24 8.17 -6.97 13.27
N HIS A 25 6.93 -6.98 13.75
CA HIS A 25 5.87 -7.88 13.28
C HIS A 25 5.12 -7.33 12.06
N PHE A 26 5.82 -6.91 10.99
CA PHE A 26 5.19 -6.47 9.73
C PHE A 26 4.50 -7.64 9.02
N SER A 27 5.10 -8.83 9.02
CA SER A 27 4.52 -10.04 8.41
C SER A 27 3.18 -10.45 9.01
N GLU A 28 3.00 -10.27 10.32
CA GLU A 28 1.72 -10.56 10.96
C GLU A 28 0.63 -9.57 10.53
N ARG A 29 0.98 -8.28 10.45
CA ARG A 29 0.06 -7.23 9.97
C ARG A 29 -0.41 -7.51 8.54
N MET A 30 0.53 -7.83 7.65
CA MET A 30 0.22 -8.23 6.29
C MET A 30 -0.67 -9.47 6.22
N ARG A 31 -0.40 -10.48 7.06
CA ARG A 31 -1.26 -11.67 7.17
C ARG A 31 -2.68 -11.29 7.59
N ARG A 32 -2.83 -10.43 8.60
CA ARG A 32 -4.14 -9.99 9.12
C ARG A 32 -4.91 -9.18 8.07
N ILE A 33 -4.25 -8.26 7.36
CA ILE A 33 -4.85 -7.49 6.26
C ILE A 33 -5.35 -8.42 5.15
N LYS A 34 -4.49 -9.31 4.64
CA LYS A 34 -4.87 -10.28 3.60
C LYS A 34 -6.03 -11.16 4.05
N THR A 35 -6.02 -11.62 5.30
CA THR A 35 -7.11 -12.43 5.88
C THR A 35 -8.42 -11.65 5.94
N PHE A 36 -8.39 -10.41 6.42
CA PHE A 36 -9.57 -9.57 6.55
C PHE A 36 -10.24 -9.34 5.18
N VAL A 37 -9.45 -8.94 4.17
CA VAL A 37 -9.97 -8.72 2.81
C VAL A 37 -10.54 -10.01 2.23
N THR A 38 -9.85 -11.14 2.36
CA THR A 38 -10.36 -12.45 1.90
C THR A 38 -11.69 -12.81 2.55
N ARG A 39 -11.88 -12.52 3.84
CA ARG A 39 -13.16 -12.78 4.53
C ARG A 39 -14.26 -11.82 4.09
N LYS A 40 -13.94 -10.55 3.81
CA LYS A 40 -14.92 -9.54 3.44
C LYS A 40 -15.39 -9.65 2.00
N ILE A 41 -14.47 -9.75 1.06
CA ILE A 41 -14.78 -9.67 -0.38
C ILE A 41 -14.43 -10.94 -1.15
N GLY A 42 -13.87 -11.96 -0.49
CA GLY A 42 -13.47 -13.19 -1.18
C GLY A 42 -14.62 -14.08 -1.66
N HIS A 43 -15.87 -13.62 -1.55
CA HIS A 43 -17.03 -14.20 -2.22
C HIS A 43 -17.36 -13.48 -3.54
N LEU A 44 -16.96 -12.21 -3.68
CA LEU A 44 -17.11 -11.42 -4.91
C LEU A 44 -16.07 -11.80 -5.97
N ALA A 45 -14.93 -12.31 -5.51
CA ALA A 45 -13.86 -12.71 -6.37
C ALA A 45 -14.25 -14.03 -7.06
N GLN A 46 -14.87 -13.89 -8.23
CA GLN A 46 -15.26 -14.98 -9.13
C GLN A 46 -14.01 -15.59 -9.76
N PHE A 47 -13.21 -16.29 -8.97
CA PHE A 47 -12.12 -17.09 -9.51
C PHE A 47 -12.73 -18.31 -10.16
N GLN A 48 -12.65 -18.35 -11.50
CA GLN A 48 -13.11 -19.48 -12.30
C GLN A 48 -12.15 -20.68 -12.24
N ASP A 49 -11.00 -20.52 -11.59
CA ASP A 49 -9.99 -21.57 -11.45
C ASP A 49 -10.25 -22.45 -10.24
N GLU A 50 -10.32 -23.77 -10.45
CA GLU A 50 -10.35 -24.77 -9.38
C GLU A 50 -9.09 -24.69 -8.52
N PRO A 51 -9.17 -24.58 -7.18
CA PRO A 51 -8.00 -24.51 -6.29
C PRO A 51 -7.07 -25.71 -6.48
N THR A 52 -5.76 -25.45 -6.60
CA THR A 52 -4.77 -26.54 -6.58
C THR A 52 -4.83 -27.28 -5.24
N LEU A 53 -4.54 -28.59 -5.22
CA LEU A 53 -4.50 -29.41 -4.00
C LEU A 53 -3.68 -28.79 -2.85
N SER A 54 -2.59 -28.06 -3.19
CA SER A 54 -1.78 -27.33 -2.22
C SER A 54 -2.53 -26.17 -1.56
N ARG A 55 -3.34 -25.44 -2.34
CA ARG A 55 -4.15 -24.31 -1.87
C ARG A 55 -5.36 -24.79 -1.07
N GLU A 56 -6.02 -25.85 -1.53
CA GLU A 56 -7.14 -26.48 -0.82
C GLU A 56 -6.73 -26.92 0.60
N LYS A 57 -5.62 -27.67 0.72
CA LYS A 57 -5.09 -28.12 2.02
C LYS A 57 -4.81 -26.99 3.01
N ARG A 58 -4.59 -25.76 2.52
CA ARG A 58 -4.24 -24.58 3.32
C ARG A 58 -5.38 -23.58 3.44
N GLY A 59 -6.55 -23.86 2.86
CA GLY A 59 -7.67 -22.92 2.79
C GLY A 59 -7.33 -21.61 2.05
N GLU A 60 -6.38 -21.65 1.11
CA GLU A 60 -5.93 -20.48 0.35
C GLU A 60 -6.90 -20.16 -0.78
N LYS A 61 -7.35 -18.90 -0.85
CA LYS A 61 -8.12 -18.37 -2.00
C LYS A 61 -7.20 -17.66 -3.00
N TYR A 62 -7.66 -17.51 -4.23
CA TYR A 62 -6.92 -16.96 -5.38
C TYR A 62 -6.64 -15.45 -5.35
N ILE A 63 -7.16 -14.71 -4.36
CA ILE A 63 -7.06 -13.24 -4.28
C ILE A 63 -5.62 -12.74 -4.16
N TRP A 64 -4.76 -13.51 -3.48
CA TRP A 64 -3.43 -13.03 -3.12
C TRP A 64 -2.34 -13.91 -3.73
N GLN A 65 -1.34 -13.27 -4.31
CA GLN A 65 -0.03 -13.90 -4.50
C GLN A 65 0.53 -14.36 -3.15
N ARG A 66 1.22 -15.52 -3.16
CA ARG A 66 1.94 -16.05 -2.00
C ARG A 66 3.11 -15.12 -1.65
N ARG A 67 3.34 -14.94 -0.34
CA ARG A 67 4.35 -14.01 0.21
C ARG A 67 4.08 -12.56 -0.25
N PHE A 68 5.02 -11.68 0.00
CA PHE A 68 5.05 -10.31 -0.47
C PHE A 68 6.53 -9.92 -0.60
N TRP A 69 6.79 -8.80 -1.27
CA TRP A 69 8.12 -8.22 -1.31
C TRP A 69 8.23 -7.15 -0.22
N GLU A 70 9.37 -7.11 0.46
CA GLU A 70 9.67 -6.12 1.49
C GLU A 70 11.03 -5.48 1.27
N HIS A 71 11.12 -4.20 1.67
CA HIS A 71 12.36 -3.43 1.74
C HIS A 71 12.34 -2.62 3.04
N CYS A 72 13.46 -2.66 3.76
CA CYS A 72 13.62 -1.91 5.00
C CYS A 72 14.23 -0.55 4.69
N ILE A 73 13.46 0.51 4.91
CA ILE A 73 13.90 1.89 4.72
C ILE A 73 15.06 2.19 5.67
N ARG A 74 16.13 2.80 5.13
CA ARG A 74 17.39 3.00 5.86
C ARG A 74 17.64 4.43 6.30
N ASP A 75 17.10 5.39 5.57
CA ASP A 75 17.29 6.81 5.80
C ASP A 75 16.13 7.63 5.20
N GLU A 76 16.20 8.95 5.40
CA GLU A 76 15.17 9.90 4.95
C GLU A 76 15.08 9.98 3.43
N GLN A 77 16.19 9.86 2.71
CA GLN A 77 16.18 9.89 1.25
C GLN A 77 15.52 8.63 0.67
N ASP A 78 15.82 7.46 1.24
CA ASP A 78 15.19 6.19 0.90
C ASP A 78 13.69 6.22 1.19
N PHE A 79 13.29 6.84 2.29
CA PHE A 79 11.88 7.07 2.64
C PHE A 79 11.17 7.91 1.56
N GLU A 80 11.71 9.09 1.24
CA GLU A 80 11.11 10.01 0.27
C GLU A 80 11.00 9.37 -1.12
N ASN A 81 12.07 8.69 -1.57
CA ASN A 81 12.07 7.98 -2.85
C ASN A 81 10.97 6.91 -2.92
N HIS A 82 10.79 6.15 -1.85
CA HIS A 82 9.74 5.11 -1.80
C HIS A 82 8.35 5.71 -1.70
N LEU A 83 8.16 6.80 -0.95
CA LEU A 83 6.88 7.50 -0.86
C LEU A 83 6.46 8.05 -2.24
N GLN A 84 7.37 8.75 -2.91
CA GLN A 84 7.17 9.24 -4.28
C GLN A 84 6.87 8.11 -5.26
N TYR A 85 7.63 7.00 -5.19
CA TYR A 85 7.40 5.83 -6.03
C TYR A 85 5.99 5.24 -5.84
N ILE A 86 5.54 5.15 -4.59
CA ILE A 86 4.21 4.65 -4.23
C ILE A 86 3.13 5.56 -4.83
N HIS A 87 3.24 6.87 -4.64
CA HIS A 87 2.23 7.80 -5.14
C HIS A 87 2.23 7.92 -6.65
N TYR A 88 3.40 7.83 -7.30
CA TYR A 88 3.53 7.90 -8.76
C TYR A 88 3.12 6.61 -9.50
N ASN A 89 2.95 5.51 -8.76
CA ASN A 89 2.71 4.19 -9.34
C ASN A 89 1.50 4.13 -10.31
N PRO A 90 0.35 4.79 -10.07
CA PRO A 90 -0.77 4.80 -11.00
C PRO A 90 -0.41 5.41 -12.37
N VAL A 91 0.40 6.46 -12.39
CA VAL A 91 0.91 7.08 -13.64
C VAL A 91 1.86 6.14 -14.35
N LYS A 92 2.79 5.49 -13.61
CA LYS A 92 3.69 4.46 -14.16
C LYS A 92 2.91 3.31 -14.80
N HIS A 93 1.75 2.95 -14.25
CA HIS A 93 0.85 1.93 -14.77
C HIS A 93 -0.17 2.45 -15.81
N LYS A 94 -0.06 3.72 -16.22
CA LYS A 94 -0.93 4.38 -17.23
C LYS A 94 -2.42 4.38 -16.86
N LEU A 95 -2.71 4.45 -15.56
CA LEU A 95 -4.09 4.47 -15.03
C LEU A 95 -4.65 5.89 -14.92
N CYS A 96 -3.78 6.90 -14.90
CA CYS A 96 -4.12 8.32 -14.87
C CYS A 96 -2.94 9.17 -15.36
N ASP A 97 -3.18 10.44 -15.68
CA ASP A 97 -2.16 11.38 -16.14
C ASP A 97 -1.34 11.97 -14.99
N ARG A 98 -1.97 12.21 -13.84
CA ARG A 98 -1.33 12.75 -12.64
C ARG A 98 -1.55 11.87 -11.42
N PRO A 99 -0.60 11.79 -10.47
CA PRO A 99 -0.78 11.00 -9.24
C PRO A 99 -2.04 11.38 -8.44
N GLU A 100 -2.39 12.67 -8.43
CA GLU A 100 -3.56 13.19 -7.70
C GLU A 100 -4.90 12.82 -8.35
N ASP A 101 -4.90 12.33 -9.59
CA ASP A 101 -6.14 11.87 -10.24
C ASP A 101 -6.52 10.46 -9.77
N TRP A 102 -5.60 9.73 -9.12
CA TRP A 102 -5.85 8.37 -8.63
C TRP A 102 -6.46 8.38 -7.23
N GLN A 103 -7.77 8.12 -7.15
CA GLN A 103 -8.53 8.17 -5.89
C GLN A 103 -8.06 7.17 -4.81
N PHE A 104 -7.42 6.05 -5.19
CA PHE A 104 -7.06 4.97 -4.26
C PHE A 104 -5.61 5.08 -3.77
N SER A 105 -5.20 6.26 -3.33
CA SER A 105 -3.84 6.57 -2.89
C SER A 105 -3.84 7.45 -1.63
N THR A 106 -2.79 7.37 -0.82
CA THR A 106 -2.60 8.28 0.32
C THR A 106 -2.11 9.64 -0.09
N ILE A 107 -1.79 9.88 -1.37
CA ILE A 107 -1.37 11.20 -1.88
C ILE A 107 -2.34 12.32 -1.49
N HIS A 108 -3.63 12.02 -1.37
CA HIS A 108 -4.67 12.99 -0.95
C HIS A 108 -4.51 13.47 0.50
N ARG A 109 -3.74 12.77 1.31
CA ARG A 109 -3.36 13.22 2.67
C ARG A 109 -2.25 14.27 2.64
N TYR A 110 -1.54 14.35 1.52
CA TYR A 110 -0.36 15.18 1.33
C TYR A 110 -0.66 16.54 0.70
N ASP A 111 -1.94 16.92 0.43
CA ASP A 111 -2.20 18.30 -0.03
C ASP A 111 -3.58 18.94 0.27
N LYS A 112 -3.51 20.24 0.62
CA LYS A 112 -4.20 21.40 -0.02
C LYS A 112 -4.00 22.78 0.66
N SER A 113 -3.35 22.94 1.83
CA SER A 113 -3.26 24.29 2.46
C SER A 113 -2.22 24.51 3.60
N LYS A 114 -1.11 23.78 3.68
CA LYS A 114 -0.11 23.97 4.77
C LYS A 114 1.28 24.46 4.33
N SER A 115 1.37 25.06 3.15
CA SER A 115 2.55 25.84 2.72
C SER A 115 2.16 27.26 2.29
N THR A 116 1.23 27.87 3.02
CA THR A 116 0.99 29.31 2.91
C THR A 116 0.67 29.85 4.30
N LYS A 117 1.56 30.70 4.79
CA LYS A 117 1.52 31.46 6.06
C LYS A 117 1.97 30.68 7.31
N GLU A 118 3.26 30.76 7.62
CA GLU A 118 3.76 31.59 8.73
C GLU A 118 5.31 31.63 8.68
N HIS A 119 5.86 32.82 8.95
CA HIS A 119 7.29 33.16 9.03
C HIS A 119 8.07 33.43 7.74
N LEU A 120 7.72 34.53 7.06
CA LEU A 120 8.71 35.46 6.53
C LEU A 120 8.21 36.89 6.79
N GLU A 121 8.57 37.45 7.94
CA GLU A 121 8.69 38.91 8.12
C GLU A 121 10.12 39.28 7.71
N PRO A 122 10.35 40.08 6.66
CA PRO A 122 11.61 40.77 6.49
C PRO A 122 11.62 42.10 7.25
N ALA A 123 12.82 42.46 7.71
CA ALA A 123 13.19 43.64 8.51
C ALA A 123 12.66 44.99 8.01
#